data_AF-A0A349K1P0-F1
#
_entry.id   AF-A0A349K1P0-F1
#
_cell.length_a   1.000
_cell.length_b   1.000
_cell.length_c   1.000
_cell.angle_alpha   90.00
_cell.angle_beta   90.00
_cell.angle_gamma   90.00
#
_symmetry.space_group_name_H-M   'P 1'
#
loop_
_entity.id
_entity.type
_entity.pdbx_description
1 polymer ?
#
loop_
_entity_poly.entity_id
_entity_poly.type
_entity_poly.pdbx_seq_one_letter_code
_entity_poly.pdbx_strand_id
1 'polypeptide(L)'
;MLHEKKDLELRAAISRDPCNILPQSVRQNLSAERVPIPDSDIMNPSLFACLCLSLASPLLGAERSMEEWSDELGKKYNALGSFRAIYTAVSPTAEEPLQGFILEDRDSGACLVRMHSDATGGGTMWWLPDGAGNVGATFAQFGQDTFRVQGFAELKSRYDDLAFLGQKRLTRSSRPVLVPVIHLGEKTISVFLASIRANQSPPLSHIPPSRVAEVRELAETVEFVLDDGSWLRLQRETGLLAGQGYPDEKGERSLRLEAVQPLGGMAEFRKEIPKIDPARIQEASVEELHLADVLHAALFHIFVNWKKEEGDQLLAENPGTLYAYWQAAWGTRPPPGIPANLIKLLQDLKGQKKQFRLEWGAAKKARPFTMKDVSFLQFFRQRRMELRRDLRQKIEIEAQKLPSLARLQTLLDSEIAKLNPAQLARGRQLAALLVQSQRDAMVIALLPPVSDEDLDTH
;
A
#
# COMPACT_ATOMS: atom_id res chain seq x y z
N MET A 1 -36.07 41.39 5.22
CA MET A 1 -34.67 41.71 4.92
C MET A 1 -33.83 41.62 6.20
N LEU A 2 -33.46 40.41 6.64
CA LEU A 2 -32.60 40.23 7.83
C LEU A 2 -31.87 38.86 7.86
N HIS A 3 -31.63 38.25 6.69
CA HIS A 3 -30.94 36.95 6.58
C HIS A 3 -29.86 36.85 5.49
N GLU A 4 -29.77 37.81 4.57
CA GLU A 4 -28.78 37.82 3.47
C GLU A 4 -27.47 38.56 3.81
N LYS A 5 -27.21 38.85 5.09
CA LYS A 5 -26.07 39.67 5.54
C LYS A 5 -25.07 38.96 6.46
N LYS A 6 -25.07 37.62 6.50
CA LYS A 6 -24.07 36.83 7.25
C LYS A 6 -23.09 36.01 6.38
N ASP A 7 -23.37 35.80 5.09
CA ASP A 7 -22.50 35.01 4.20
C ASP A 7 -21.50 35.84 3.36
N LEU A 8 -21.47 37.17 3.54
CA LEU A 8 -20.66 38.09 2.71
C LEU A 8 -19.43 38.70 3.39
N GLU A 9 -19.31 38.62 4.73
CA GLU A 9 -18.15 39.15 5.46
C GLU A 9 -17.07 38.08 5.73
N LEU A 10 -17.41 36.79 5.66
CA LEU A 10 -16.48 35.68 5.91
C LEU A 10 -15.51 35.37 4.74
N ARG A 11 -15.46 36.22 3.70
CA ARG A 11 -14.66 36.02 2.47
C ARG A 11 -13.68 37.15 2.12
N ALA A 12 -13.42 38.08 3.04
CA ALA A 12 -12.59 39.27 2.76
C ALA A 12 -11.42 39.51 3.75
N ALA A 13 -11.20 38.64 4.75
CA ALA A 13 -10.41 38.98 5.95
C ALA A 13 -9.20 38.06 6.26
N ILE A 14 -8.62 37.37 5.26
CA ILE A 14 -7.31 36.69 5.41
C ILE A 14 -6.39 37.14 4.27
N SER A 15 -5.63 38.21 4.53
CA SER A 15 -4.73 38.83 3.56
C SER A 15 -3.67 39.69 4.26
N ARG A 16 -2.38 39.35 4.05
CA ARG A 16 -1.16 40.09 4.42
C ARG A 16 -0.70 40.01 5.89
N ASP A 17 0.60 40.27 6.03
CA ASP A 17 1.48 39.85 7.13
C ASP A 17 1.34 40.64 8.44
N PRO A 18 1.56 39.99 9.60
CA PRO A 18 1.99 40.63 10.83
C PRO A 18 3.50 40.39 11.06
N CYS A 19 4.31 41.45 10.98
CA CYS A 19 5.75 41.37 11.27
C CYS A 19 6.12 42.34 12.42
N ASN A 20 7.02 41.90 13.31
CA ASN A 20 7.66 42.65 14.40
C ASN A 20 6.77 43.24 15.53
N ILE A 21 6.87 42.66 16.74
CA ILE A 21 6.92 43.44 18.00
C ILE A 21 7.99 42.82 18.93
N LEU A 22 9.20 43.37 18.92
CA LEU A 22 10.20 43.23 19.99
C LEU A 22 11.04 44.53 20.12
N PRO A 23 11.58 44.90 21.31
CA PRO A 23 12.05 46.26 21.58
C PRO A 23 13.47 46.61 21.09
N GLN A 24 13.76 47.90 20.97
CA GLN A 24 14.98 48.46 20.35
C GLN A 24 16.26 48.47 21.24
N SER A 25 16.28 47.81 22.39
CA SER A 25 17.32 48.00 23.43
C SER A 25 18.62 47.20 23.25
N VAL A 26 18.78 46.39 22.18
CA VAL A 26 19.90 45.44 22.04
C VAL A 26 20.72 45.67 20.75
N ARG A 27 20.75 46.90 20.20
CA ARG A 27 21.56 47.25 19.02
C ARG A 27 22.25 48.61 19.13
N GLN A 28 23.31 48.67 19.95
CA GLN A 28 24.62 49.29 19.65
C GLN A 28 25.46 49.39 20.93
N ASN A 29 26.62 48.76 20.95
CA ASN A 29 27.84 49.36 21.49
C ASN A 29 29.10 48.49 21.26
N LEU A 30 30.25 49.17 21.26
CA LEU A 30 31.61 48.63 21.42
C LEU A 30 32.09 47.57 20.42
N SER A 31 32.52 48.08 19.26
CA SER A 31 33.63 47.49 18.51
C SER A 31 34.94 47.54 19.30
N ALA A 32 35.71 46.45 19.24
CA ALA A 32 37.14 46.32 19.61
C ALA A 32 37.57 46.62 21.06
N GLU A 33 38.15 45.61 21.72
CA GLU A 33 39.56 45.73 22.11
C GLU A 33 40.28 44.36 22.19
N ARG A 34 41.55 44.36 22.60
CA ARG A 34 42.54 43.31 22.30
C ARG A 34 42.52 42.12 23.26
N VAL A 35 42.94 40.96 22.76
CA VAL A 35 43.43 39.82 23.57
C VAL A 35 44.79 40.16 24.19
N PRO A 36 44.98 39.89 25.49
CA PRO A 36 46.27 39.54 26.07
C PRO A 36 46.31 38.05 26.46
N ILE A 37 47.41 37.37 26.13
CA ILE A 37 47.79 36.08 26.75
C ILE A 37 48.68 36.40 27.96
N PRO A 38 48.51 35.68 29.08
CA PRO A 38 49.67 35.24 29.85
C PRO A 38 49.58 33.77 30.29
N ASP A 39 50.46 32.96 29.71
CA ASP A 39 51.22 31.79 30.17
C ASP A 39 50.89 31.01 31.48
N SER A 40 51.23 29.72 31.39
CA SER A 40 51.74 28.80 32.43
C SER A 40 50.78 28.11 33.43
N ASP A 41 50.55 26.82 33.15
CA ASP A 41 50.93 25.69 34.02
C ASP A 41 50.31 25.53 35.41
N ILE A 42 48.96 25.55 35.49
CA ILE A 42 48.25 24.59 36.35
C ILE A 42 47.09 23.95 35.57
N MET A 43 47.24 22.68 35.17
CA MET A 43 46.06 21.88 34.77
C MET A 43 45.17 21.67 36.00
N ASN A 44 44.00 22.30 36.01
CA ASN A 44 43.01 22.10 37.06
C ASN A 44 42.52 20.63 37.00
N PRO A 45 42.68 19.82 38.07
CA PRO A 45 42.31 18.41 38.05
C PRO A 45 40.82 18.17 37.82
N SER A 46 39.93 19.15 38.08
CA SER A 46 38.51 19.03 37.71
C SER A 46 38.28 19.13 36.20
N LEU A 47 39.08 19.91 35.47
CA LEU A 47 39.02 19.95 33.99
C LEU A 47 39.56 18.65 33.39
N PHE A 48 40.62 18.08 33.95
CA PHE A 48 41.13 16.78 33.52
C PHE A 48 40.13 15.65 33.85
N ALA A 49 39.46 15.70 35.00
CA ALA A 49 38.38 14.78 35.35
C ALA A 49 37.18 14.90 34.39
N CYS A 50 36.78 16.11 33.99
CA CYS A 50 35.74 16.31 32.98
C CYS A 50 36.15 15.80 31.59
N LEU A 51 37.42 15.97 31.18
CA LEU A 51 37.94 15.36 29.94
C LEU A 51 37.98 13.84 30.03
N CYS A 52 38.42 13.27 31.17
CA CYS A 52 38.41 11.82 31.36
C CYS A 52 36.99 11.25 31.42
N LEU A 53 35.99 11.99 31.90
CA LEU A 53 34.59 11.58 31.87
C LEU A 53 33.98 11.66 30.46
N SER A 54 34.36 12.64 29.62
CA SER A 54 33.94 12.67 28.21
C SER A 54 34.68 11.65 27.34
N LEU A 55 35.91 11.25 27.72
CA LEU A 55 36.70 10.19 27.08
C LEU A 55 36.43 8.78 27.66
N ALA A 56 35.70 8.66 28.77
CA ALA A 56 35.26 7.39 29.36
C ALA A 56 33.82 7.01 28.97
N SER A 57 33.15 7.82 28.14
CA SER A 57 32.06 7.32 27.31
C SER A 57 32.60 6.12 26.50
N PRO A 58 32.01 4.91 26.58
CA PRO A 58 32.34 3.87 25.63
C PRO A 58 32.05 4.40 24.23
N LEU A 59 32.83 3.96 23.23
CA LEU A 59 32.71 4.39 21.84
C LEU A 59 31.25 4.23 21.36
N LEU A 60 30.51 5.34 21.34
CA LEU A 60 29.28 5.50 20.57
C LEU A 60 29.69 5.50 19.10
N GLY A 61 29.98 4.31 18.58
CA GLY A 61 29.98 4.06 17.15
C GLY A 61 28.63 4.53 16.63
N ALA A 62 28.65 5.40 15.61
CA ALA A 62 27.51 6.22 15.21
C ALA A 62 26.20 5.44 15.25
N GLU A 63 25.23 5.93 16.04
CA GLU A 63 23.94 5.26 16.23
C GLU A 63 23.30 5.01 14.87
N ARG A 64 23.28 3.73 14.47
CA ARG A 64 22.93 3.32 13.13
C ARG A 64 21.52 3.80 12.80
N SER A 65 21.36 4.33 11.59
CA SER A 65 20.11 5.00 11.23
C SER A 65 18.93 4.03 11.22
N MET A 66 17.72 4.57 11.30
CA MET A 66 16.47 3.82 11.12
C MET A 66 16.54 2.95 9.85
N GLU A 67 17.04 3.53 8.76
CA GLU A 67 17.25 2.86 7.47
C GLU A 67 18.31 1.77 7.57
N GLU A 68 19.50 2.04 8.13
CA GLU A 68 20.57 1.04 8.26
C GLU A 68 20.19 -0.17 9.11
N TRP A 69 19.34 0.02 10.13
CA TRP A 69 18.78 -1.06 10.92
C TRP A 69 17.67 -1.80 10.16
N SER A 70 16.75 -1.07 9.55
CA SER A 70 15.68 -1.62 8.72
C SER A 70 16.24 -2.52 7.61
N ASP A 71 17.31 -2.05 6.94
CA ASP A 71 17.98 -2.73 5.83
C ASP A 71 18.75 -4.00 6.28
N GLU A 72 19.13 -4.13 7.54
CA GLU A 72 19.69 -5.38 8.10
C GLU A 72 18.59 -6.33 8.57
N LEU A 73 17.62 -5.81 9.32
CA LEU A 73 16.55 -6.61 9.93
C LEU A 73 15.64 -7.19 8.85
N GLY A 74 15.39 -6.47 7.75
CA GLY A 74 14.71 -7.03 6.59
C GLY A 74 15.58 -8.03 5.82
N LYS A 75 16.92 -7.92 5.77
CA LYS A 75 17.77 -9.01 5.23
C LYS A 75 17.66 -10.28 6.07
N LYS A 76 17.68 -10.17 7.41
CA LYS A 76 17.49 -11.28 8.35
C LYS A 76 16.12 -11.93 8.22
N TYR A 77 15.06 -11.12 8.22
CA TYR A 77 13.69 -11.59 7.98
C TYR A 77 13.54 -12.28 6.61
N ASN A 78 14.19 -11.75 5.57
CA ASN A 78 14.21 -12.40 4.26
C ASN A 78 15.00 -13.72 4.28
N ALA A 79 15.99 -13.90 5.14
CA ALA A 79 16.75 -15.15 5.29
C ALA A 79 15.98 -16.28 6.00
N LEU A 80 14.84 -16.00 6.64
CA LEU A 80 13.97 -17.02 7.24
C LEU A 80 13.39 -17.98 6.19
N GLY A 81 13.47 -19.28 6.48
CA GLY A 81 12.62 -20.31 5.85
C GLY A 81 11.20 -20.30 6.43
N SER A 82 10.35 -21.25 6.01
CA SER A 82 8.97 -21.35 6.50
C SER A 82 8.89 -21.41 8.03
N PHE A 83 8.00 -20.61 8.64
CA PHE A 83 7.97 -20.40 10.10
C PHE A 83 6.57 -20.23 10.70
N ARG A 84 6.48 -20.45 12.02
CA ARG A 84 5.40 -20.02 12.91
C ARG A 84 5.96 -19.01 13.91
N ALA A 85 5.36 -17.84 14.02
CA ALA A 85 5.65 -16.85 15.06
C ALA A 85 4.42 -16.75 15.97
N ILE A 86 4.58 -16.98 17.28
CA ILE A 86 3.51 -17.00 18.28
C ILE A 86 3.47 -15.66 19.02
N TYR A 87 2.28 -15.10 19.19
CA TYR A 87 2.07 -13.74 19.71
C TYR A 87 1.06 -13.68 20.86
N THR A 88 1.35 -12.83 21.85
CA THR A 88 0.38 -12.33 22.83
C THR A 88 0.15 -10.84 22.62
N ALA A 89 -1.10 -10.39 22.64
CA ALA A 89 -1.46 -8.99 22.47
C ALA A 89 -2.43 -8.53 23.58
N VAL A 90 -1.96 -7.63 24.43
CA VAL A 90 -2.72 -7.00 25.52
C VAL A 90 -3.24 -5.65 25.03
N SER A 91 -4.56 -5.42 25.15
CA SER A 91 -5.20 -4.14 24.86
C SER A 91 -5.92 -3.64 26.11
N PRO A 92 -5.84 -2.34 26.47
CA PRO A 92 -6.55 -1.77 27.63
C PRO A 92 -8.08 -1.75 27.47
N THR A 93 -8.58 -2.16 26.31
CA THR A 93 -10.01 -2.30 25.97
C THR A 93 -10.50 -3.74 25.93
N ALA A 94 -9.61 -4.73 26.10
CA ALA A 94 -9.96 -6.15 26.09
C ALA A 94 -9.96 -6.70 27.52
N GLU A 95 -10.94 -7.54 27.85
CA GLU A 95 -11.04 -8.19 29.17
C GLU A 95 -9.96 -9.27 29.36
N GLU A 96 -9.42 -9.79 28.25
CA GLU A 96 -8.35 -10.80 28.20
C GLU A 96 -7.31 -10.43 27.13
N PRO A 97 -6.03 -10.86 27.27
CA PRO A 97 -5.07 -10.82 26.16
C PRO A 97 -5.52 -11.68 24.98
N LEU A 98 -5.35 -11.19 23.75
CA LEU A 98 -5.48 -12.04 22.56
C LEU A 98 -4.21 -12.87 22.39
N GLN A 99 -4.34 -14.19 22.33
CA GLN A 99 -3.27 -15.08 21.89
C GLN A 99 -3.42 -15.39 20.39
N GLY A 100 -2.30 -15.63 19.72
CA GLY A 100 -2.33 -15.81 18.28
C GLY A 100 -1.01 -16.23 17.66
N PHE A 101 -0.99 -16.27 16.33
CA PHE A 101 0.20 -16.62 15.57
C PHE A 101 0.13 -16.13 14.12
N ILE A 102 1.31 -15.98 13.53
CA ILE A 102 1.55 -15.90 12.09
C ILE A 102 2.18 -17.22 11.63
N LEU A 103 1.67 -17.79 10.55
CA LEU A 103 2.32 -18.81 9.73
C LEU A 103 2.71 -18.19 8.39
N GLU A 104 3.94 -18.45 7.96
CA GLU A 104 4.37 -18.20 6.59
C GLU A 104 5.05 -19.46 6.03
N ASP A 105 4.51 -19.99 4.93
CA ASP A 105 5.22 -20.93 4.07
C ASP A 105 5.96 -20.17 2.98
N ARG A 106 7.26 -20.00 3.14
CA ARG A 106 8.10 -19.13 2.29
C ARG A 106 8.30 -19.71 0.89
N ASP A 107 8.31 -21.03 0.78
CA ASP A 107 8.49 -21.75 -0.49
C ASP A 107 7.33 -21.53 -1.47
N SER A 108 6.08 -21.55 -0.97
CA SER A 108 4.91 -21.22 -1.80
C SER A 108 4.55 -19.74 -1.79
N GLY A 109 4.79 -19.06 -0.68
CA GLY A 109 4.30 -17.72 -0.35
C GLY A 109 3.04 -17.70 0.53
N ALA A 110 2.47 -18.85 0.91
CA ALA A 110 1.21 -18.91 1.67
C ALA A 110 1.36 -18.33 3.07
N CYS A 111 0.35 -17.60 3.54
CA CYS A 111 0.34 -17.00 4.87
C CYS A 111 -1.01 -17.15 5.57
N LEU A 112 -0.98 -17.34 6.89
CA LEU A 112 -2.15 -17.42 7.75
C LEU A 112 -1.84 -16.69 9.05
N VAL A 113 -2.78 -15.90 9.54
CA VAL A 113 -2.67 -15.14 10.77
C VAL A 113 -3.96 -15.27 11.57
N ARG A 114 -3.83 -15.55 12.86
CA ARG A 114 -4.95 -15.78 13.78
C ARG A 114 -4.68 -15.07 15.11
N MET A 115 -5.68 -14.34 15.63
CA MET A 115 -5.69 -13.75 16.98
C MET A 115 -7.03 -14.07 17.66
N HIS A 116 -7.02 -14.47 18.93
CA HIS A 116 -8.18 -15.00 19.66
C HIS A 116 -8.10 -14.77 21.18
N SER A 117 -9.23 -14.49 21.83
CA SER A 117 -9.48 -14.64 23.27
C SER A 117 -10.64 -15.60 23.46
N ASP A 118 -10.67 -16.33 24.56
CA ASP A 118 -11.72 -17.33 24.79
C ASP A 118 -13.04 -16.69 25.24
N ALA A 119 -13.00 -15.52 25.89
CA ALA A 119 -14.18 -14.72 26.20
C ALA A 119 -14.76 -13.96 24.98
N THR A 120 -13.89 -13.41 24.11
CA THR A 120 -14.32 -12.48 23.03
C THR A 120 -14.26 -13.06 21.61
N GLY A 121 -13.72 -14.27 21.44
CA GLY A 121 -13.51 -14.90 20.15
C GLY A 121 -12.31 -14.29 19.40
N GLY A 122 -12.36 -14.30 18.06
CA GLY A 122 -11.22 -13.86 17.28
C GLY A 122 -11.42 -13.82 15.76
N GLY A 123 -10.35 -13.43 15.08
CA GLY A 123 -10.25 -13.37 13.62
C GLY A 123 -9.13 -14.28 13.10
N THR A 124 -9.38 -14.95 11.98
CA THR A 124 -8.37 -15.68 11.21
C THR A 124 -8.39 -15.22 9.76
N MET A 125 -7.24 -14.85 9.20
CA MET A 125 -7.09 -14.50 7.78
C MET A 125 -6.03 -15.39 7.16
N TRP A 126 -6.27 -15.90 5.94
CA TRP A 126 -5.28 -16.69 5.22
C TRP A 126 -5.34 -16.48 3.71
N TRP A 127 -4.17 -16.62 3.09
CA TRP A 127 -3.98 -16.56 1.65
C TRP A 127 -3.23 -17.80 1.15
N LEU A 128 -3.79 -18.41 0.11
CA LEU A 128 -3.17 -19.46 -0.69
C LEU A 128 -2.77 -18.90 -2.07
N PRO A 129 -1.47 -18.85 -2.41
CA PRO A 129 -0.99 -18.51 -3.74
C PRO A 129 -1.30 -19.61 -4.77
N ASP A 130 -1.47 -19.22 -6.03
CA ASP A 130 -1.67 -20.12 -7.16
C ASP A 130 -0.51 -21.11 -7.36
N GLY A 131 -0.87 -22.37 -7.54
CA GLY A 131 0.09 -23.46 -7.67
C GLY A 131 -0.51 -24.78 -8.16
N ALA A 132 0.17 -25.39 -9.13
CA ALA A 132 0.02 -26.80 -9.53
C ALA A 132 -1.42 -27.31 -9.74
N GLY A 133 -2.31 -26.47 -10.29
CA GLY A 133 -3.69 -26.84 -10.64
C GLY A 133 -4.78 -26.29 -9.71
N ASN A 134 -4.42 -25.70 -8.56
CA ASN A 134 -5.36 -25.01 -7.69
C ASN A 134 -5.36 -23.50 -7.97
N VAL A 135 -6.55 -22.92 -8.12
CA VAL A 135 -6.79 -21.47 -8.12
C VAL A 135 -6.50 -20.93 -6.71
N GLY A 136 -5.69 -19.88 -6.62
CA GLY A 136 -5.39 -19.22 -5.35
C GLY A 136 -6.62 -18.54 -4.74
N ALA A 137 -6.60 -18.34 -3.42
CA ALA A 137 -7.73 -17.75 -2.70
C ALA A 137 -7.29 -17.09 -1.39
N THR A 138 -7.99 -16.00 -1.04
CA THR A 138 -7.84 -15.28 0.22
C THR A 138 -9.16 -15.29 0.96
N PHE A 139 -9.10 -15.60 2.25
CA PHE A 139 -10.28 -15.66 3.12
C PHE A 139 -10.00 -14.95 4.44
N ALA A 140 -11.06 -14.43 5.04
CA ALA A 140 -11.11 -14.02 6.42
C ALA A 140 -12.28 -14.72 7.12
N GLN A 141 -12.10 -15.13 8.37
CA GLN A 141 -13.12 -15.72 9.21
C GLN A 141 -13.22 -14.94 10.52
N PHE A 142 -14.44 -14.55 10.88
CA PHE A 142 -14.75 -13.86 12.13
C PHE A 142 -15.89 -14.62 12.82
N GLY A 143 -15.60 -15.21 13.98
CA GLY A 143 -16.52 -16.18 14.61
C GLY A 143 -16.81 -17.36 13.67
N GLN A 144 -18.08 -17.55 13.30
CA GLN A 144 -18.47 -18.61 12.34
C GLN A 144 -18.46 -18.16 10.87
N ASP A 145 -18.53 -16.87 10.58
CA ASP A 145 -18.76 -16.39 9.22
C ASP A 145 -17.45 -16.25 8.45
N THR A 146 -17.44 -16.76 7.21
CA THR A 146 -16.26 -16.82 6.35
C THR A 146 -16.48 -15.97 5.11
N PHE A 147 -15.56 -15.06 4.87
CA PHE A 147 -15.58 -14.09 3.78
C PHE A 147 -14.52 -14.47 2.76
N ARG A 148 -14.89 -14.62 1.50
CA ARG A 148 -13.92 -14.71 0.39
C ARG A 148 -13.60 -13.29 -0.09
N VAL A 149 -12.32 -12.94 -0.02
CA VAL A 149 -11.80 -11.73 -0.65
C VAL A 149 -11.63 -12.02 -2.14
N GLN A 150 -12.34 -11.30 -3.00
CA GLN A 150 -12.20 -11.45 -4.45
C GLN A 150 -11.02 -10.63 -4.99
N GLY A 151 -10.64 -10.90 -6.24
CA GLY A 151 -9.54 -10.21 -6.92
C GLY A 151 -8.14 -10.57 -6.42
N PHE A 152 -7.92 -10.70 -5.11
CA PHE A 152 -6.59 -10.71 -4.48
C PHE A 152 -5.57 -11.71 -5.07
N ALA A 153 -5.97 -12.95 -5.34
CA ALA A 153 -5.05 -13.96 -5.91
C ALA A 153 -4.64 -13.59 -7.36
N GLU A 154 -5.60 -13.21 -8.20
CA GLU A 154 -5.36 -12.68 -9.56
C GLU A 154 -4.53 -11.39 -9.48
N LEU A 155 -4.86 -10.47 -8.56
CA LEU A 155 -4.15 -9.20 -8.36
C LEU A 155 -2.69 -9.43 -7.96
N LYS A 156 -2.42 -10.40 -7.09
CA LYS A 156 -1.07 -10.81 -6.73
C LYS A 156 -0.34 -11.52 -7.88
N SER A 157 -1.04 -12.32 -8.70
CA SER A 157 -0.46 -12.91 -9.90
C SER A 157 -0.10 -11.86 -10.96
N ARG A 158 -0.97 -10.87 -11.20
CA ARG A 158 -0.70 -9.74 -12.11
C ARG A 158 0.35 -8.79 -11.56
N TYR A 159 0.41 -8.62 -10.25
CA TYR A 159 1.51 -7.93 -9.58
C TYR A 159 2.84 -8.64 -9.87
N ASP A 160 2.91 -9.96 -9.67
CA ASP A 160 4.14 -10.73 -9.90
C ASP A 160 4.54 -10.71 -11.38
N ASP A 161 3.58 -10.80 -12.30
CA ASP A 161 3.84 -10.60 -13.73
C ASP A 161 4.51 -9.24 -13.98
N LEU A 162 3.92 -8.14 -13.49
CA LEU A 162 4.46 -6.78 -13.65
C LEU A 162 5.82 -6.56 -12.96
N ALA A 163 5.96 -7.03 -11.72
CA ALA A 163 7.17 -6.83 -10.90
C ALA A 163 8.39 -7.59 -11.45
N PHE A 164 8.17 -8.64 -12.25
CA PHE A 164 9.22 -9.42 -12.91
C PHE A 164 9.25 -9.22 -14.44
N LEU A 165 8.49 -8.27 -15.02
CA LEU A 165 8.61 -7.91 -16.44
C LEU A 165 10.04 -7.47 -16.79
N GLY A 166 10.51 -7.82 -17.99
CA GLY A 166 11.86 -7.52 -18.47
C GLY A 166 12.99 -8.30 -17.79
N GLN A 167 12.76 -8.85 -16.59
CA GLN A 167 13.74 -9.64 -15.86
C GLN A 167 13.62 -11.13 -16.23
N LYS A 168 14.76 -11.82 -16.32
CA LYS A 168 14.76 -13.28 -16.35
C LYS A 168 14.23 -13.76 -15.00
N ARG A 169 12.97 -14.23 -14.95
CA ARG A 169 12.30 -14.73 -13.73
C ARG A 169 13.30 -15.56 -12.91
N LEU A 170 13.78 -14.98 -11.81
CA LEU A 170 14.57 -15.71 -10.81
C LEU A 170 13.70 -16.89 -10.38
N THR A 171 14.29 -18.09 -10.32
CA THR A 171 13.63 -19.32 -9.86
C THR A 171 12.89 -19.01 -8.57
N ARG A 172 11.53 -18.91 -8.65
CA ARG A 172 10.65 -18.11 -7.77
C ARG A 172 11.38 -17.58 -6.55
N SER A 173 11.73 -16.30 -6.51
CA SER A 173 12.29 -15.70 -5.29
C SER A 173 11.33 -16.00 -4.12
N SER A 174 11.72 -16.92 -3.25
CA SER A 174 10.84 -17.66 -2.31
C SER A 174 10.54 -16.83 -1.07
N ARG A 175 10.05 -15.62 -1.32
CA ARG A 175 9.86 -14.54 -0.37
C ARG A 175 8.56 -13.84 -0.76
N PRO A 176 7.53 -13.86 0.10
CA PRO A 176 6.27 -13.20 -0.21
C PRO A 176 6.50 -11.69 -0.35
N VAL A 177 5.95 -11.08 -1.40
CA VAL A 177 5.97 -9.61 -1.55
C VAL A 177 4.96 -8.94 -0.62
N LEU A 178 3.97 -9.71 -0.16
CA LEU A 178 3.00 -9.33 0.87
C LEU A 178 3.08 -10.33 2.02
N VAL A 179 3.14 -9.83 3.26
CA VAL A 179 3.16 -10.66 4.47
C VAL A 179 2.20 -10.12 5.52
N PRO A 180 1.62 -10.97 6.39
CA PRO A 180 0.76 -10.51 7.46
C PRO A 180 1.58 -9.73 8.51
N VAL A 181 1.06 -8.58 8.91
CA VAL A 181 1.58 -7.80 10.03
C VAL A 181 0.44 -7.59 11.02
N ILE A 182 0.69 -7.95 12.27
CA ILE A 182 -0.16 -7.57 13.40
C ILE A 182 0.26 -6.15 13.81
N HIS A 183 -0.70 -5.26 13.90
CA HIS A 183 -0.51 -3.88 14.37
C HIS A 183 -1.45 -3.64 15.54
N LEU A 184 -0.87 -3.40 16.72
CA LEU A 184 -1.59 -2.92 17.88
C LEU A 184 -2.00 -1.46 17.63
N GLY A 185 -3.29 -1.21 17.42
CA GLY A 185 -3.84 0.16 17.32
C GLY A 185 -4.18 0.74 18.70
N GLU A 186 -4.80 1.94 18.72
CA GLU A 186 -5.14 2.58 20.01
C GLU A 186 -6.31 1.88 20.73
N LYS A 187 -7.20 1.22 19.99
CA LYS A 187 -8.46 0.62 20.50
C LYS A 187 -8.71 -0.82 20.05
N THR A 188 -8.00 -1.28 19.01
CA THR A 188 -8.19 -2.57 18.34
C THR A 188 -6.85 -3.15 17.94
N ILE A 189 -6.71 -4.47 18.03
CA ILE A 189 -5.60 -5.20 17.40
C ILE A 189 -6.01 -5.42 15.94
N SER A 190 -5.28 -4.79 15.03
CA SER A 190 -5.53 -4.83 13.60
C SER A 190 -4.57 -5.80 12.93
N VAL A 191 -5.04 -6.51 11.91
CA VAL A 191 -4.21 -7.42 11.11
C VAL A 191 -4.38 -7.05 9.65
N PHE A 192 -3.27 -6.73 8.98
CA PHE A 192 -3.25 -6.35 7.57
C PHE A 192 -2.07 -7.00 6.86
N LEU A 193 -2.06 -6.91 5.54
CA LEU A 193 -0.91 -7.33 4.74
C LEU A 193 0.00 -6.13 4.49
N ALA A 194 1.31 -6.30 4.65
CA ALA A 194 2.31 -5.26 4.40
C ALA A 194 3.16 -5.60 3.18
N SER A 195 3.48 -4.59 2.38
CA SER A 195 4.45 -4.69 1.29
C SER A 195 5.86 -4.88 1.84
N ILE A 196 6.57 -5.89 1.39
CA ILE A 196 8.02 -6.00 1.59
C ILE A 196 8.73 -5.26 0.46
N ARG A 197 9.39 -4.15 0.79
CA ARG A 197 10.44 -3.61 -0.08
C ARG A 197 11.70 -4.44 0.12
N ALA A 198 12.53 -4.58 -0.92
CA ALA A 198 13.81 -5.27 -0.79
C ALA A 198 14.60 -4.72 0.40
N ASN A 199 15.11 -5.61 1.24
CA ASN A 199 15.80 -5.33 2.51
C ASN A 199 14.99 -4.66 3.64
N GLN A 200 13.76 -4.19 3.46
CA GLN A 200 12.98 -3.55 4.54
C GLN A 200 12.27 -4.60 5.42
N SER A 201 12.29 -4.44 6.75
CA SER A 201 11.51 -5.30 7.65
C SER A 201 10.01 -4.94 7.62
N PRO A 202 9.07 -5.91 7.52
CA PRO A 202 7.65 -5.64 7.28
C PRO A 202 6.95 -4.67 8.26
N PRO A 203 7.22 -4.71 9.59
CA PRO A 203 6.61 -3.76 10.52
C PRO A 203 7.10 -2.31 10.33
N LEU A 204 8.26 -2.09 9.70
CA LEU A 204 8.75 -0.76 9.34
C LEU A 204 8.24 -0.27 7.98
N SER A 205 7.64 -1.13 7.15
CA SER A 205 7.18 -0.76 5.79
C SER A 205 6.14 0.37 5.73
N HIS A 206 5.46 0.66 6.83
CA HIS A 206 4.44 1.72 6.95
C HIS A 206 4.91 2.94 7.78
N ILE A 207 6.12 2.90 8.32
CA ILE A 207 6.67 3.93 9.22
C ILE A 207 7.77 4.69 8.47
N PRO A 208 7.57 5.96 8.07
CA PRO A 208 8.63 6.74 7.45
C PRO A 208 9.69 7.13 8.51
N PRO A 209 10.98 7.25 8.15
CA PRO A 209 12.05 7.58 9.11
C PRO A 209 11.78 8.84 9.94
N SER A 210 11.10 9.84 9.38
CA SER A 210 10.73 11.08 10.07
C SER A 210 9.72 10.92 11.22
N ARG A 211 9.09 9.75 11.40
CA ARG A 211 8.26 9.43 12.58
C ARG A 211 9.08 8.79 13.70
N VAL A 212 10.31 8.33 13.43
CA VAL A 212 11.17 7.68 14.42
C VAL A 212 12.02 8.75 15.11
N ALA A 213 11.78 8.93 16.41
CA ALA A 213 12.49 9.91 17.23
C ALA A 213 13.81 9.38 17.80
N GLU A 214 13.89 8.06 18.04
CA GLU A 214 15.06 7.40 18.65
C GLU A 214 15.14 5.94 18.18
N VAL A 215 16.36 5.41 18.02
CA VAL A 215 16.60 3.98 17.73
C VAL A 215 17.55 3.42 18.78
N ARG A 216 17.09 2.43 19.57
CA ARG A 216 17.87 1.82 20.66
C ARG A 216 18.24 0.39 20.30
N GLU A 217 19.54 0.09 20.27
CA GLU A 217 20.01 -1.28 20.18
C GLU A 217 19.95 -1.94 21.58
N LEU A 218 19.08 -2.93 21.74
CA LEU A 218 18.95 -3.74 22.94
C LEU A 218 19.59 -5.13 22.72
N ALA A 219 19.75 -5.93 23.78
CA ALA A 219 20.46 -7.21 23.70
C ALA A 219 19.89 -8.16 22.62
N GLU A 220 18.57 -8.34 22.59
CA GLU A 220 17.89 -9.28 21.68
C GLU A 220 17.02 -8.58 20.61
N THR A 221 16.83 -7.26 20.73
CA THR A 221 15.91 -6.48 19.86
C THR A 221 16.50 -5.13 19.48
N VAL A 222 16.01 -4.53 18.40
CA VAL A 222 16.17 -3.09 18.11
C VAL A 222 14.83 -2.43 18.36
N GLU A 223 14.81 -1.43 19.24
CA GLU A 223 13.63 -0.62 19.53
C GLU A 223 13.65 0.66 18.68
N PHE A 224 12.52 0.96 18.04
CA PHE A 224 12.29 2.20 17.31
C PHE A 224 11.19 2.95 18.08
N VAL A 225 11.57 4.08 18.68
CA VAL A 225 10.64 4.95 19.41
C VAL A 225 10.10 5.98 18.43
N LEU A 226 8.79 6.18 18.43
CA LEU A 226 8.13 7.14 17.55
C LEU A 226 7.95 8.50 18.25
N ASP A 227 7.76 9.54 17.45
CA ASP A 227 7.47 10.92 17.88
C ASP A 227 6.21 11.08 18.77
N ASP A 228 5.29 10.12 18.75
CA ASP A 228 4.12 10.04 19.63
C ASP A 228 4.36 9.22 20.92
N GLY A 229 5.61 8.82 21.17
CA GLY A 229 6.03 8.02 22.33
C GLY A 229 5.65 6.54 22.26
N SER A 230 4.93 6.09 21.22
CA SER A 230 4.76 4.67 20.96
C SER A 230 6.06 4.04 20.43
N TRP A 231 6.16 2.72 20.50
CA TRP A 231 7.39 2.02 20.13
C TRP A 231 7.10 0.68 19.45
N LEU A 232 8.07 0.22 18.65
CA LEU A 232 8.13 -1.16 18.18
C LEU A 232 9.53 -1.75 18.41
N ARG A 233 9.59 -3.06 18.64
CA ARG A 233 10.82 -3.84 18.77
C ARG A 233 10.89 -4.87 17.67
N LEU A 234 12.02 -4.95 16.96
CA LEU A 234 12.32 -6.01 16.01
C LEU A 234 13.37 -6.95 16.60
N GLN A 235 13.21 -8.28 16.45
CA GLN A 235 14.15 -9.25 16.97
C GLN A 235 15.49 -9.19 16.19
N ARG A 236 16.62 -9.05 16.88
CA ARG A 236 17.95 -8.91 16.25
C ARG A 236 18.40 -10.16 15.49
N GLU A 237 17.86 -11.34 15.80
CA GLU A 237 18.14 -12.58 15.07
C GLU A 237 17.30 -12.71 13.80
N THR A 238 15.98 -12.59 13.90
CA THR A 238 15.03 -12.94 12.82
C THR A 238 14.49 -11.74 12.04
N GLY A 239 14.63 -10.52 12.55
CA GLY A 239 14.00 -9.32 11.97
C GLY A 239 12.48 -9.25 12.11
N LEU A 240 11.84 -10.22 12.78
CA LEU A 240 10.40 -10.23 13.07
C LEU A 240 10.02 -9.15 14.08
N LEU A 241 8.72 -8.82 14.14
CA LEU A 241 8.15 -7.99 15.20
C LEU A 241 8.28 -8.73 16.53
N ALA A 242 9.20 -8.30 17.39
CA ALA A 242 9.37 -8.81 18.75
C ALA A 242 8.35 -8.21 19.73
N GLY A 243 7.91 -6.98 19.46
CA GLY A 243 6.80 -6.37 20.17
C GLY A 243 6.43 -4.98 19.67
N GLN A 244 5.33 -4.45 20.17
CA GLN A 244 4.84 -3.09 19.90
C GLN A 244 4.14 -2.57 21.16
N GLY A 245 4.29 -1.29 21.49
CA GLY A 245 3.70 -0.72 22.70
C GLY A 245 3.55 0.79 22.69
N TYR A 246 3.33 1.34 23.88
CA TYR A 246 2.90 2.71 24.16
C TYR A 246 3.59 3.25 25.42
N PRO A 247 3.43 4.55 25.73
CA PRO A 247 3.56 5.06 27.09
C PRO A 247 2.46 4.48 27.99
N ASP A 248 2.83 4.05 29.21
CA ASP A 248 1.96 3.29 30.12
C ASP A 248 0.81 4.10 30.77
N GLU A 249 0.65 5.40 30.44
CA GLU A 249 -0.34 6.31 31.04
C GLU A 249 -1.81 5.87 30.90
N LYS A 250 -2.09 4.87 30.05
CA LYS A 250 -3.42 4.28 29.82
C LYS A 250 -3.50 2.78 30.14
N GLY A 251 -2.52 2.23 30.87
CA GLY A 251 -2.42 0.81 31.19
C GLY A 251 -1.66 -0.03 30.15
N GLU A 252 -1.37 -1.28 30.50
CA GLU A 252 -0.48 -2.18 29.75
C GLU A 252 -1.01 -2.51 28.34
N ARG A 253 -0.49 -1.81 27.33
CA ARG A 253 -0.90 -1.90 25.92
C ARG A 253 0.27 -2.42 25.08
N SER A 254 0.42 -3.75 24.98
CA SER A 254 1.60 -4.39 24.37
C SER A 254 1.30 -5.62 23.50
N LEU A 255 1.99 -5.72 22.36
CA LEU A 255 2.17 -6.93 21.56
C LEU A 255 3.54 -7.54 21.88
N ARG A 256 3.64 -8.87 21.97
CA ARG A 256 4.86 -9.63 22.29
C ARG A 256 4.98 -10.87 21.40
N LEU A 257 6.20 -11.15 20.94
CA LEU A 257 6.59 -12.40 20.29
C LEU A 257 7.03 -13.40 21.35
N GLU A 258 6.28 -14.48 21.53
CA GLU A 258 6.55 -15.50 22.57
C GLU A 258 7.53 -16.58 22.07
N ALA A 259 7.42 -16.95 20.79
CA ALA A 259 8.27 -17.97 20.19
C ALA A 259 8.30 -17.87 18.65
N VAL A 260 9.41 -18.32 18.06
CA VAL A 260 9.54 -18.60 16.62
C VAL A 260 9.88 -20.07 16.46
N GLN A 261 9.17 -20.77 15.57
CA GLN A 261 9.32 -22.21 15.32
C GLN A 261 9.42 -22.44 13.80
N PRO A 262 10.25 -23.38 13.31
CA PRO A 262 10.28 -23.75 11.90
C PRO A 262 8.97 -24.46 11.51
N LEU A 263 8.42 -24.12 10.34
CA LEU A 263 7.22 -24.75 9.79
C LEU A 263 7.63 -25.82 8.76
N GLY A 264 7.05 -27.02 8.85
CA GLY A 264 7.28 -28.15 7.92
C GLY A 264 6.69 -27.97 6.52
N GLY A 265 6.69 -26.74 6.00
CA GLY A 265 6.16 -26.36 4.70
C GLY A 265 4.63 -26.34 4.58
N MET A 266 4.16 -26.18 3.35
CA MET A 266 2.74 -26.19 2.92
C MET A 266 1.89 -27.35 3.50
N ALA A 267 2.49 -28.51 3.80
CA ALA A 267 1.78 -29.65 4.39
C ALA A 267 1.32 -29.39 5.83
N GLU A 268 2.17 -28.77 6.65
CA GLU A 268 1.82 -28.34 8.01
C GLU A 268 0.90 -27.13 7.98
N PHE A 269 1.18 -26.15 7.10
CA PHE A 269 0.32 -24.99 6.87
C PHE A 269 -1.14 -25.38 6.62
N ARG A 270 -1.39 -26.40 5.78
CA ARG A 270 -2.74 -26.87 5.44
C ARG A 270 -3.51 -27.50 6.61
N LYS A 271 -2.86 -27.91 7.70
CA LYS A 271 -3.55 -28.43 8.90
C LYS A 271 -4.21 -27.32 9.73
N GLU A 272 -3.68 -26.10 9.63
CA GLU A 272 -4.11 -24.92 10.40
C GLU A 272 -5.17 -24.08 9.66
N ILE A 273 -5.40 -24.36 8.37
CA ILE A 273 -6.45 -23.71 7.58
C ILE A 273 -7.84 -24.10 8.11
N PRO A 274 -8.73 -23.15 8.44
CA PRO A 274 -10.10 -23.46 8.85
C PRO A 274 -10.89 -24.24 7.79
N LYS A 275 -11.74 -25.17 8.24
CA LYS A 275 -12.68 -25.87 7.34
C LYS A 275 -13.76 -24.90 6.88
N ILE A 276 -13.72 -24.54 5.59
CA ILE A 276 -14.71 -23.68 4.96
C ILE A 276 -15.96 -24.49 4.63
N ASP A 277 -17.15 -23.98 4.99
CA ASP A 277 -18.43 -24.40 4.42
C ASP A 277 -18.72 -23.54 3.17
N PRO A 278 -18.73 -24.11 1.94
CA PRO A 278 -19.01 -23.35 0.72
C PRO A 278 -20.39 -22.67 0.71
N ALA A 279 -21.37 -23.19 1.45
CA ALA A 279 -22.71 -22.61 1.52
C ALA A 279 -22.80 -21.36 2.42
N ARG A 280 -21.77 -21.10 3.24
CA ARG A 280 -21.69 -19.94 4.16
C ARG A 280 -20.65 -18.89 3.75
N ILE A 281 -20.03 -19.04 2.58
CA ILE A 281 -19.08 -18.04 2.06
C ILE A 281 -19.84 -16.77 1.69
N GLN A 282 -19.52 -15.67 2.36
CA GLN A 282 -19.94 -14.32 1.97
C GLN A 282 -18.85 -13.68 1.07
N GLU A 283 -19.22 -12.76 0.17
CA GLU A 283 -18.25 -11.97 -0.57
C GLU A 283 -17.82 -10.74 0.25
N ALA A 284 -16.53 -10.41 0.24
CA ALA A 284 -16.00 -9.23 0.92
C ALA A 284 -16.52 -7.90 0.30
N SER A 285 -16.41 -6.81 1.08
CA SER A 285 -16.95 -5.49 0.73
C SER A 285 -15.82 -4.46 0.48
N VAL A 286 -15.97 -3.23 0.96
CA VAL A 286 -15.04 -2.11 0.75
C VAL A 286 -13.62 -2.38 1.29
N GLU A 287 -13.45 -3.41 2.12
CA GLU A 287 -12.18 -3.95 2.59
C GLU A 287 -11.25 -4.39 1.44
N GLU A 288 -11.81 -4.88 0.32
CA GLU A 288 -11.06 -5.30 -0.87
C GLU A 288 -10.13 -4.18 -1.39
N LEU A 289 -10.55 -2.92 -1.24
CA LEU A 289 -9.77 -1.75 -1.65
C LEU A 289 -8.52 -1.51 -0.79
N HIS A 290 -8.58 -1.80 0.51
CA HIS A 290 -7.42 -1.65 1.41
C HIS A 290 -6.34 -2.68 1.10
N LEU A 291 -6.72 -3.88 0.66
CA LEU A 291 -5.77 -4.92 0.27
C LEU A 291 -5.11 -4.63 -1.08
N ALA A 292 -5.84 -3.98 -1.99
CA ALA A 292 -5.29 -3.52 -3.27
C ALA A 292 -4.27 -2.38 -3.10
N ASP A 293 -4.51 -1.43 -2.20
CA ASP A 293 -3.60 -0.30 -1.92
C ASP A 293 -2.16 -0.76 -1.61
N VAL A 294 -2.01 -1.87 -0.88
CA VAL A 294 -0.69 -2.42 -0.51
C VAL A 294 0.11 -2.84 -1.74
N LEU A 295 -0.54 -3.47 -2.73
CA LEU A 295 0.10 -3.85 -3.99
C LEU A 295 0.31 -2.65 -4.92
N HIS A 296 -0.60 -1.68 -4.92
CA HIS A 296 -0.41 -0.43 -5.66
C HIS A 296 0.81 0.36 -5.16
N ALA A 297 1.00 0.46 -3.84
CA ALA A 297 2.18 1.08 -3.23
C ALA A 297 3.45 0.27 -3.53
N ALA A 298 3.42 -1.06 -3.37
CA ALA A 298 4.54 -1.93 -3.68
C ALA A 298 5.01 -1.78 -5.15
N LEU A 299 4.05 -1.75 -6.08
CA LEU A 299 4.30 -1.66 -7.52
C LEU A 299 4.85 -0.29 -7.91
N PHE A 300 4.31 0.78 -7.34
CA PHE A 300 4.81 2.14 -7.51
C PHE A 300 6.28 2.25 -7.09
N HIS A 301 6.65 1.73 -5.92
CA HIS A 301 8.04 1.77 -5.45
C HIS A 301 8.98 0.88 -6.27
N ILE A 302 8.52 -0.21 -6.88
CA ILE A 302 9.33 -0.96 -7.85
C ILE A 302 9.62 -0.08 -9.08
N PHE A 303 8.60 0.48 -9.73
CA PHE A 303 8.77 1.28 -10.95
C PHE A 303 9.58 2.57 -10.73
N VAL A 304 9.45 3.21 -9.56
CA VAL A 304 10.27 4.39 -9.19
C VAL A 304 11.76 4.04 -9.09
N ASN A 305 12.12 2.81 -8.70
CA ASN A 305 13.49 2.38 -8.42
C ASN A 305 14.20 1.60 -9.55
N TRP A 306 13.49 1.14 -10.60
CA TRP A 306 14.13 0.65 -11.83
C TRP A 306 14.95 1.74 -12.54
N LYS A 307 15.76 1.43 -13.57
CA LYS A 307 16.41 2.53 -14.32
C LYS A 307 15.36 3.36 -15.06
N LYS A 308 15.71 4.62 -15.36
CA LYS A 308 14.77 5.62 -15.88
C LYS A 308 14.08 5.16 -17.17
N GLU A 309 14.88 4.76 -18.16
CA GLU A 309 14.42 4.29 -19.47
C GLU A 309 13.62 2.98 -19.36
N GLU A 310 14.11 2.03 -18.55
CA GLU A 310 13.47 0.71 -18.35
C GLU A 310 12.02 0.81 -17.85
N GLY A 311 11.74 1.66 -16.86
CA GLY A 311 10.41 1.73 -16.25
C GLY A 311 9.33 2.39 -17.12
N ASP A 312 9.65 3.54 -17.71
CA ASP A 312 8.67 4.32 -18.47
C ASP A 312 8.35 3.61 -19.81
N GLN A 313 9.35 2.97 -20.43
CA GLN A 313 9.19 2.16 -21.64
C GLN A 313 8.39 0.88 -21.37
N LEU A 314 8.69 0.14 -20.30
CA LEU A 314 8.02 -1.12 -19.99
C LEU A 314 6.53 -0.94 -19.68
N LEU A 315 6.15 0.17 -19.02
CA LEU A 315 4.74 0.56 -18.85
C LEU A 315 4.03 0.83 -20.18
N ALA A 316 4.72 1.47 -21.15
CA ALA A 316 4.18 1.75 -22.48
C ALA A 316 4.10 0.51 -23.38
N GLU A 317 5.02 -0.45 -23.22
CA GLU A 317 5.08 -1.70 -24.00
C GLU A 317 4.17 -2.81 -23.46
N ASN A 318 3.82 -2.79 -22.16
CA ASN A 318 3.01 -3.82 -21.51
C ASN A 318 1.63 -3.33 -20.99
N PRO A 319 0.87 -2.51 -21.75
CA PRO A 319 -0.38 -1.93 -21.26
C PRO A 319 -1.44 -3.00 -20.98
N GLY A 320 -1.41 -4.15 -21.69
CA GLY A 320 -2.33 -5.27 -21.44
C GLY A 320 -2.18 -5.87 -20.04
N THR A 321 -0.94 -6.17 -19.62
CA THR A 321 -0.63 -6.69 -18.27
C THR A 321 -1.00 -5.66 -17.21
N LEU A 322 -0.72 -4.38 -17.48
CA LEU A 322 -1.05 -3.28 -16.58
C LEU A 322 -2.57 -3.09 -16.42
N TYR A 323 -3.34 -3.11 -17.51
CA TYR A 323 -4.81 -3.09 -17.45
C TYR A 323 -5.39 -4.33 -16.76
N ALA A 324 -4.80 -5.51 -16.94
CA ALA A 324 -5.22 -6.74 -16.26
C ALA A 324 -4.95 -6.66 -14.74
N TYR A 325 -3.81 -6.10 -14.32
CA TYR A 325 -3.52 -5.79 -12.93
C TYR A 325 -4.55 -4.82 -12.32
N TRP A 326 -4.85 -3.72 -13.02
CA TRP A 326 -5.88 -2.78 -12.57
C TRP A 326 -7.25 -3.45 -12.49
N GLN A 327 -7.66 -4.24 -13.49
CA GLN A 327 -8.94 -4.96 -13.45
C GLN A 327 -9.01 -5.93 -12.26
N ALA A 328 -7.94 -6.68 -12.00
CA ALA A 328 -7.85 -7.57 -10.85
C ALA A 328 -8.06 -6.85 -9.50
N ALA A 329 -7.68 -5.57 -9.39
CA ALA A 329 -7.84 -4.76 -8.18
C ALA A 329 -9.31 -4.42 -7.85
N TRP A 330 -10.22 -4.52 -8.83
CA TRP A 330 -11.67 -4.34 -8.65
C TRP A 330 -12.44 -5.66 -8.85
N GLY A 331 -11.72 -6.77 -9.06
CA GLY A 331 -12.30 -8.05 -9.44
C GLY A 331 -13.08 -7.99 -10.76
N THR A 332 -14.11 -8.83 -10.88
CA THR A 332 -15.06 -8.77 -12.01
C THR A 332 -16.16 -7.72 -11.83
N ARG A 333 -16.10 -6.92 -10.75
CA ARG A 333 -17.12 -5.92 -10.42
C ARG A 333 -16.89 -4.64 -11.25
N PRO A 334 -17.95 -3.96 -11.71
CA PRO A 334 -17.79 -2.66 -12.36
C PRO A 334 -17.27 -1.61 -11.36
N PRO A 335 -16.52 -0.58 -11.80
CA PRO A 335 -15.89 0.37 -10.88
C PRO A 335 -16.90 1.10 -9.98
N PRO A 336 -16.58 1.33 -8.69
CA PRO A 336 -17.48 1.98 -7.74
C PRO A 336 -17.80 3.43 -8.15
N GLY A 337 -19.00 3.89 -7.75
CA GLY A 337 -19.51 5.23 -8.07
C GLY A 337 -20.26 5.33 -9.41
N ILE A 338 -20.20 4.30 -10.27
CA ILE A 338 -20.88 4.31 -11.57
C ILE A 338 -22.30 3.70 -11.46
N PRO A 339 -23.37 4.35 -11.95
CA PRO A 339 -24.74 3.83 -11.83
C PRO A 339 -24.94 2.48 -12.52
N ALA A 340 -25.55 1.51 -11.82
CA ALA A 340 -25.79 0.15 -12.32
C ALA A 340 -26.55 0.10 -13.66
N ASN A 341 -27.48 1.03 -13.90
CA ASN A 341 -28.21 1.12 -15.16
C ASN A 341 -27.34 1.59 -16.34
N LEU A 342 -26.34 2.45 -16.08
CA LEU A 342 -25.36 2.86 -17.09
C LEU A 342 -24.39 1.71 -17.42
N ILE A 343 -23.94 0.97 -16.40
CA ILE A 343 -23.12 -0.23 -16.57
C ILE A 343 -23.84 -1.25 -17.46
N LYS A 344 -25.11 -1.58 -17.14
CA LYS A 344 -25.94 -2.50 -17.94
C LYS A 344 -26.08 -2.04 -19.39
N LEU A 345 -26.25 -0.74 -19.66
CA LEU A 345 -26.35 -0.19 -21.02
C LEU A 345 -25.03 -0.29 -21.79
N LEU A 346 -23.89 -0.03 -21.14
CA LEU A 346 -22.55 -0.13 -21.75
C LEU A 346 -22.12 -1.59 -22.00
N GLN A 347 -22.62 -2.53 -21.19
CA GLN A 347 -22.35 -3.96 -21.33
C GLN A 347 -23.39 -4.71 -22.20
N ASP A 348 -24.55 -4.12 -22.54
CA ASP A 348 -25.52 -4.72 -23.46
C ASP A 348 -25.05 -4.69 -24.93
N LEU A 349 -24.23 -5.69 -25.27
CA LEU A 349 -23.76 -5.94 -26.63
C LEU A 349 -24.92 -6.19 -27.62
N LYS A 350 -26.05 -6.77 -27.17
CA LYS A 350 -27.17 -7.13 -28.04
C LYS A 350 -27.99 -5.90 -28.42
N GLY A 351 -28.28 -5.02 -27.46
CA GLY A 351 -28.86 -3.71 -27.69
C GLY A 351 -27.97 -2.83 -28.56
N GLN A 352 -26.66 -2.81 -28.31
CA GLN A 352 -25.70 -2.05 -29.13
C GLN A 352 -25.61 -2.59 -30.57
N LYS A 353 -25.54 -3.92 -30.78
CA LYS A 353 -25.66 -4.52 -32.12
C LYS A 353 -26.93 -4.03 -32.84
N LYS A 354 -28.08 -4.09 -32.16
CA LYS A 354 -29.38 -3.67 -32.72
C LYS A 354 -29.41 -2.18 -33.07
N GLN A 355 -28.96 -1.31 -32.18
CA GLN A 355 -28.92 0.15 -32.41
C GLN A 355 -27.97 0.49 -33.55
N PHE A 356 -26.74 -0.02 -33.53
CA PHE A 356 -25.74 0.34 -34.54
C PHE A 356 -26.08 -0.24 -35.93
N ARG A 357 -26.83 -1.33 -36.05
CA ARG A 357 -27.39 -1.79 -37.34
C ARG A 357 -28.38 -0.78 -37.92
N LEU A 358 -29.21 -0.15 -37.10
CA LEU A 358 -30.13 0.91 -37.52
C LEU A 358 -29.37 2.17 -37.95
N GLU A 359 -28.37 2.60 -37.17
CA GLU A 359 -27.50 3.75 -37.50
C GLU A 359 -26.72 3.52 -38.80
N TRP A 360 -26.12 2.33 -38.99
CA TRP A 360 -25.40 1.96 -40.21
C TRP A 360 -26.32 1.94 -41.43
N GLY A 361 -27.54 1.39 -41.29
CA GLY A 361 -28.55 1.41 -42.35
C GLY A 361 -29.01 2.82 -42.72
N ALA A 362 -29.18 3.71 -41.73
CA ALA A 362 -29.49 5.12 -41.97
C ALA A 362 -28.31 5.85 -42.65
N ALA A 363 -27.09 5.62 -42.19
CA ALA A 363 -25.88 6.20 -42.79
C ALA A 363 -25.68 5.75 -44.25
N LYS A 364 -25.90 4.46 -44.57
CA LYS A 364 -25.87 3.97 -45.95
C LYS A 364 -26.92 4.62 -46.86
N LYS A 365 -28.13 4.90 -46.34
CA LYS A 365 -29.17 5.64 -47.09
C LYS A 365 -28.80 7.11 -47.29
N ALA A 366 -28.23 7.76 -46.28
CA ALA A 366 -27.91 9.19 -46.32
C ALA A 366 -26.62 9.54 -47.08
N ARG A 367 -25.64 8.62 -47.13
CA ARG A 367 -24.30 8.83 -47.74
C ARG A 367 -23.86 7.60 -48.56
N PRO A 368 -24.61 7.20 -49.60
CA PRO A 368 -24.40 5.91 -50.28
C PRO A 368 -23.02 5.77 -50.91
N PHE A 369 -22.45 6.84 -51.48
CA PHE A 369 -21.09 6.82 -52.05
C PHE A 369 -20.01 6.63 -50.97
N THR A 370 -20.06 7.38 -49.87
CA THR A 370 -19.08 7.30 -48.77
C THR A 370 -19.17 5.99 -47.98
N MET A 371 -20.38 5.43 -47.86
CA MET A 371 -20.65 4.22 -47.08
C MET A 371 -20.65 2.93 -47.91
N LYS A 372 -20.41 3.01 -49.22
CA LYS A 372 -20.55 1.90 -50.18
C LYS A 372 -19.89 0.62 -49.66
N ASP A 373 -18.58 0.68 -49.45
CA ASP A 373 -17.72 -0.45 -49.10
C ASP A 373 -17.52 -0.60 -47.57
N VAL A 374 -18.22 0.22 -46.75
CA VAL A 374 -18.18 0.14 -45.28
C VAL A 374 -19.06 -1.00 -44.78
N SER A 375 -18.45 -2.06 -44.25
CA SER A 375 -19.13 -3.17 -43.59
C SER A 375 -19.76 -2.75 -42.25
N PHE A 376 -20.73 -3.53 -41.76
CA PHE A 376 -21.27 -3.33 -40.41
C PHE A 376 -20.19 -3.53 -39.33
N LEU A 377 -19.28 -4.49 -39.51
CA LEU A 377 -18.17 -4.76 -38.58
C LEU A 377 -17.26 -3.55 -38.39
N GLN A 378 -16.82 -2.91 -39.49
CA GLN A 378 -16.02 -1.68 -39.44
C GLN A 378 -16.76 -0.53 -38.76
N PHE A 379 -18.05 -0.33 -39.09
CA PHE A 379 -18.88 0.71 -38.47
C PHE A 379 -19.08 0.46 -36.96
N PHE A 380 -19.34 -0.79 -36.56
CA PHE A 380 -19.52 -1.18 -35.17
C PHE A 380 -18.24 -0.96 -34.34
N ARG A 381 -17.09 -1.39 -34.87
CA ARG A 381 -15.77 -1.14 -34.26
C ARG A 381 -15.50 0.36 -34.08
N GLN A 382 -15.75 1.17 -35.13
CA GLN A 382 -15.62 2.63 -35.08
C GLN A 382 -16.55 3.25 -34.01
N ARG A 383 -17.83 2.85 -33.96
CA ARG A 383 -18.78 3.38 -32.95
C ARG A 383 -18.42 2.97 -31.52
N ARG A 384 -17.86 1.77 -31.28
CA ARG A 384 -17.32 1.43 -29.95
C ARG A 384 -16.03 2.19 -29.61
N MET A 385 -15.19 2.55 -30.59
CA MET A 385 -14.05 3.46 -30.36
C MET A 385 -14.50 4.87 -29.97
N GLU A 386 -15.51 5.41 -30.65
CA GLU A 386 -16.15 6.69 -30.30
C GLU A 386 -16.74 6.64 -28.88
N LEU A 387 -17.56 5.64 -28.56
CA LEU A 387 -18.10 5.44 -27.21
C LEU A 387 -17.00 5.33 -26.13
N ARG A 388 -15.89 4.63 -26.40
CA ARG A 388 -14.75 4.52 -25.46
C ARG A 388 -14.08 5.87 -25.22
N ARG A 389 -13.87 6.66 -26.26
CA ARG A 389 -13.27 7.99 -26.15
C ARG A 389 -14.16 8.93 -25.33
N ASP A 390 -15.46 8.92 -25.61
CA ASP A 390 -16.42 9.77 -24.94
C ASP A 390 -16.65 9.32 -23.48
N LEU A 391 -16.56 8.01 -23.20
CA LEU A 391 -16.54 7.46 -21.84
C LEU A 391 -15.27 7.81 -21.07
N ARG A 392 -14.09 7.76 -21.72
CA ARG A 392 -12.82 8.22 -21.14
C ARG A 392 -12.90 9.69 -20.72
N GLN A 393 -13.42 10.56 -21.60
CA GLN A 393 -13.62 11.98 -21.28
C GLN A 393 -14.55 12.20 -20.09
N LYS A 394 -15.65 11.43 -19.97
CA LYS A 394 -16.52 11.49 -18.79
C LYS A 394 -15.82 11.03 -17.51
N ILE A 395 -15.11 9.91 -17.55
CA ILE A 395 -14.34 9.39 -16.41
C ILE A 395 -13.22 10.36 -15.98
N GLU A 396 -12.63 11.10 -16.92
CA GLU A 396 -11.65 12.15 -16.64
C GLU A 396 -12.29 13.38 -15.97
N ILE A 397 -13.39 13.90 -16.51
CA ILE A 397 -14.14 15.03 -15.94
C ILE A 397 -14.71 14.69 -14.55
N GLU A 398 -15.12 13.44 -14.33
CA GLU A 398 -15.71 12.97 -13.07
C GLU A 398 -14.73 12.23 -12.16
N ALA A 399 -13.41 12.25 -12.44
CA ALA A 399 -12.41 11.46 -11.72
C ALA A 399 -12.45 11.66 -10.19
N GLN A 400 -12.64 12.89 -9.72
CA GLN A 400 -12.75 13.22 -8.29
C GLN A 400 -14.03 12.71 -7.62
N LYS A 401 -15.06 12.33 -8.41
CA LYS A 401 -16.31 11.73 -7.92
C LYS A 401 -16.29 10.20 -7.93
N LEU A 402 -15.27 9.59 -8.54
CA LEU A 402 -15.13 8.14 -8.70
C LEU A 402 -14.22 7.60 -7.58
N PRO A 403 -14.76 6.90 -6.55
CA PRO A 403 -14.01 6.57 -5.34
C PRO A 403 -12.72 5.77 -5.60
N SER A 404 -12.72 4.93 -6.64
CA SER A 404 -11.53 4.17 -7.08
C SER A 404 -10.37 5.06 -7.50
N LEU A 405 -10.65 6.10 -8.31
CA LEU A 405 -9.64 7.04 -8.80
C LEU A 405 -9.17 7.99 -7.70
N ALA A 406 -10.11 8.55 -6.92
CA ALA A 406 -9.78 9.44 -5.81
C ALA A 406 -8.93 8.73 -4.73
N ARG A 407 -9.22 7.45 -4.45
CA ARG A 407 -8.41 6.62 -3.55
C ARG A 407 -7.01 6.37 -4.11
N LEU A 408 -6.90 5.90 -5.35
CA LEU A 408 -5.59 5.63 -5.97
C LEU A 408 -4.72 6.89 -6.07
N GLN A 409 -5.32 8.04 -6.37
CA GLN A 409 -4.63 9.34 -6.34
C GLN A 409 -4.12 9.67 -4.93
N THR A 410 -4.98 9.58 -3.92
CA THR A 410 -4.63 9.85 -2.51
C THR A 410 -3.51 8.94 -2.01
N LEU A 411 -3.54 7.65 -2.38
CA LEU A 411 -2.47 6.69 -2.09
C LEU A 411 -1.16 7.08 -2.77
N LEU A 412 -1.18 7.36 -4.08
CA LEU A 412 0.02 7.71 -4.83
C LEU A 412 0.63 9.05 -4.39
N ASP A 413 -0.19 10.04 -4.01
CA ASP A 413 0.28 11.29 -3.41
C ASP A 413 0.93 11.04 -2.04
N SER A 414 0.39 10.13 -1.23
CA SER A 414 1.01 9.66 0.02
C SER A 414 2.35 8.95 -0.22
N GLU A 415 2.45 8.10 -1.25
CA GLU A 415 3.71 7.44 -1.59
C GLU A 415 4.75 8.38 -2.21
N ILE A 416 4.33 9.39 -2.99
CA ILE A 416 5.21 10.46 -3.50
C ILE A 416 5.79 11.27 -2.34
N ALA A 417 5.01 11.56 -1.29
CA ALA A 417 5.50 12.28 -0.12
C ALA A 417 6.59 11.51 0.67
N LYS A 418 6.75 10.20 0.43
CA LYS A 418 7.77 9.32 1.04
C LYS A 418 9.01 9.13 0.14
N LEU A 419 9.10 9.81 -1.01
CA LEU A 419 10.22 9.69 -1.94
C LEU A 419 11.33 10.71 -1.67
N ASN A 420 12.57 10.29 -1.89
CA ASN A 420 13.73 11.18 -1.79
C ASN A 420 13.70 12.26 -2.89
N PRO A 421 14.31 13.46 -2.69
CA PRO A 421 14.20 14.57 -3.64
C PRO A 421 14.58 14.24 -5.09
N ALA A 422 15.57 13.36 -5.30
CA ALA A 422 15.99 12.89 -6.61
C ALA A 422 14.93 12.04 -7.36
N GLN A 423 13.97 11.45 -6.64
CA GLN A 423 12.93 10.58 -7.19
C GLN A 423 11.60 11.32 -7.42
N LEU A 424 11.33 12.42 -6.72
CA LEU A 424 10.03 13.13 -6.73
C LEU A 424 9.48 13.44 -8.13
N ALA A 425 10.32 13.93 -9.03
CA ALA A 425 9.90 14.27 -10.40
C ALA A 425 9.38 13.04 -11.17
N ARG A 426 10.09 11.92 -11.06
CA ARG A 426 9.69 10.64 -11.67
C ARG A 426 8.49 10.03 -10.97
N GLY A 427 8.42 10.07 -9.64
CA GLY A 427 7.28 9.59 -8.87
C GLY A 427 5.97 10.24 -9.31
N ARG A 428 5.97 11.56 -9.54
CA ARG A 428 4.81 12.28 -10.09
C ARG A 428 4.45 11.85 -11.51
N GLN A 429 5.44 11.60 -12.38
CA GLN A 429 5.20 11.11 -13.74
C GLN A 429 4.61 9.69 -13.75
N LEU A 430 5.19 8.79 -12.97
CA LEU A 430 4.71 7.41 -12.81
C LEU A 430 3.31 7.37 -12.21
N ALA A 431 3.02 8.15 -11.16
CA ALA A 431 1.68 8.22 -10.58
C ALA A 431 0.62 8.68 -11.61
N ALA A 432 0.94 9.67 -12.44
CA ALA A 432 0.05 10.10 -13.51
C ALA A 432 -0.20 8.99 -14.56
N LEU A 433 0.83 8.22 -14.92
CA LEU A 433 0.70 7.06 -15.83
C LEU A 433 -0.13 5.93 -15.22
N LEU A 434 0.07 5.62 -13.94
CA LEU A 434 -0.69 4.58 -13.21
C LEU A 434 -2.18 4.98 -13.09
N VAL A 435 -2.47 6.24 -12.73
CA VAL A 435 -3.84 6.77 -12.71
C VAL A 435 -4.49 6.77 -14.10
N GLN A 436 -3.74 7.12 -15.15
CA GLN A 436 -4.28 7.07 -16.52
C GLN A 436 -4.55 5.64 -16.98
N SER A 437 -3.66 4.69 -16.65
CA SER A 437 -3.88 3.27 -16.95
C SER A 437 -5.08 2.70 -16.18
N GLN A 438 -5.29 3.10 -14.93
CA GLN A 438 -6.50 2.77 -14.17
C GLN A 438 -7.79 3.33 -14.82
N ARG A 439 -7.79 4.59 -15.31
CA ARG A 439 -8.93 5.14 -16.07
C ARG A 439 -9.23 4.30 -17.32
N ASP A 440 -8.20 3.85 -18.02
CA ASP A 440 -8.33 3.03 -19.22
C ASP A 440 -8.81 1.60 -18.91
N ALA A 441 -8.34 1.00 -17.82
CA ALA A 441 -8.87 -0.26 -17.29
C ALA A 441 -10.37 -0.16 -16.95
N MET A 442 -10.82 0.97 -16.38
CA MET A 442 -12.24 1.26 -16.12
C MET A 442 -13.05 1.38 -17.41
N VAL A 443 -12.55 2.09 -18.43
CA VAL A 443 -13.17 2.17 -19.77
C VAL A 443 -13.32 0.78 -20.40
N ILE A 444 -12.31 -0.09 -20.24
CA ILE A 444 -12.35 -1.46 -20.75
C ILE A 444 -13.35 -2.32 -19.96
N ALA A 445 -13.40 -2.24 -18.63
CA ALA A 445 -14.36 -3.02 -17.81
C ALA A 445 -15.83 -2.64 -18.10
N LEU A 446 -16.09 -1.36 -18.37
CA LEU A 446 -17.42 -0.85 -18.72
C LEU A 446 -17.80 -1.15 -20.17
N LEU A 447 -16.84 -1.12 -21.09
CA LEU A 447 -17.06 -1.31 -22.53
C LEU A 447 -16.00 -2.27 -23.14
N PRO A 448 -16.09 -3.59 -22.84
CA PRO A 448 -15.06 -4.59 -23.14
C PRO A 448 -14.66 -4.70 -24.62
N PRO A 449 -13.49 -5.28 -24.96
CA PRO A 449 -13.27 -5.78 -26.32
C PRO A 449 -14.36 -6.79 -26.67
N VAL A 450 -14.65 -6.91 -27.95
CA VAL A 450 -15.63 -7.85 -28.48
C VAL A 450 -14.90 -8.62 -29.57
N SER A 451 -14.97 -9.96 -29.55
CA SER A 451 -14.34 -10.77 -30.60
C SER A 451 -15.11 -10.65 -31.92
N ASP A 452 -14.54 -11.12 -33.03
CA ASP A 452 -15.28 -11.14 -34.30
C ASP A 452 -16.34 -12.26 -34.31
N GLU A 453 -16.11 -13.36 -33.58
CA GLU A 453 -17.09 -14.44 -33.34
C GLU A 453 -18.33 -13.90 -32.59
N ASP A 454 -18.11 -13.07 -31.57
CA ASP A 454 -19.17 -12.34 -30.86
C ASP A 454 -19.93 -11.35 -31.75
N LEU A 455 -19.40 -10.99 -32.93
CA LEU A 455 -20.00 -10.01 -33.85
C LEU A 455 -20.75 -10.65 -35.01
N ASP A 456 -20.23 -11.75 -35.56
CA ASP A 456 -20.81 -12.46 -36.71
C ASP A 456 -22.05 -13.30 -36.35
N THR A 457 -22.24 -13.64 -35.07
CA THR A 457 -23.52 -14.19 -34.58
C THR A 457 -24.69 -13.24 -34.91
N HIS A 458 -25.66 -13.76 -35.68
CA HIS A 458 -26.69 -13.00 -36.39
C HIS A 458 -27.62 -12.15 -35.51
#